data_AF-A0A6B4JT42-F1
#
_entry.id   AF-A0A6B4JT42-F1
#
_cell.length_a   1.000
_cell.length_b   1.000
_cell.length_c   1.000
_cell.angle_alpha   90.00
_cell.angle_beta   90.00
_cell.angle_gamma   90.00
#
_symmetry.space_group_name_H-M   'P 1'
#
loop_
_entity.id
_entity.type
_entity.pdbx_description
1 polymer ?
#
loop_
_entity_poly.entity_id
_entity_poly.type
_entity_poly.pdbx_seq_one_letter_code
_entity_poly.pdbx_strand_id
1 'polypeptide(L)'
;MNKIKKIIVSSVVICLLGSIGIYKYIDTSHKKDFSISDVEWNANAKWWTDNSSGNKYDVKFKSFDGKSVKKIAFKEPNYAIKIDSNIKSGNLNIKIYDGKKTLFNKNGTLDETIRISNTDNKEVKIEITGKEAKGGYVKLKAM
;
A
#
# COMPACT_ATOMS: atom_id res chain seq x y z
N MET A 1 -13.26 34.40 -35.60
CA MET A 1 -12.33 33.58 -34.78
C MET A 1 -11.33 32.88 -35.71
N ASN A 2 -10.05 33.25 -35.66
CA ASN A 2 -9.03 32.84 -36.65
C ASN A 2 -8.82 31.33 -36.73
N LYS A 3 -8.57 30.79 -37.93
CA LYS A 3 -8.40 29.35 -38.21
C LYS A 3 -7.41 28.65 -37.25
N ILE A 4 -6.36 29.37 -36.83
CA ILE A 4 -5.33 28.90 -35.89
C ILE A 4 -5.92 28.61 -34.49
N LYS A 5 -6.84 29.46 -33.99
CA LYS A 5 -7.46 29.26 -32.67
C LYS A 5 -8.36 28.03 -32.64
N LYS A 6 -9.00 27.65 -33.76
CA LYS A 6 -9.83 26.43 -33.84
C LYS A 6 -9.00 25.14 -33.78
N ILE A 7 -7.81 25.13 -34.39
CA ILE A 7 -6.92 23.94 -34.41
C ILE A 7 -6.35 23.65 -33.01
N ILE A 8 -5.95 24.69 -32.28
CA ILE A 8 -5.42 24.56 -30.91
C ILE A 8 -6.49 24.01 -29.97
N VAL A 9 -7.71 24.55 -30.02
CA VAL A 9 -8.82 24.09 -29.18
C VAL A 9 -9.19 22.63 -29.50
N SER A 10 -9.19 22.24 -30.78
CA SER A 10 -9.50 20.86 -31.17
C SER A 10 -8.45 19.85 -30.72
N SER A 11 -7.15 20.20 -30.75
CA SER A 11 -6.09 19.30 -30.26
C SER A 11 -6.11 19.11 -28.76
N VAL A 12 -6.41 20.17 -27.99
CA VAL A 12 -6.50 20.10 -26.52
C VAL A 12 -7.67 19.22 -26.08
N VAL A 13 -8.81 19.29 -26.76
CA VAL A 13 -10.00 18.47 -26.43
C VAL A 13 -9.75 16.97 -26.72
N ILE A 14 -9.04 16.63 -27.80
CA ILE A 14 -8.72 15.23 -28.14
C ILE A 14 -7.73 14.63 -27.12
N CYS A 15 -6.75 15.40 -26.64
CA CYS A 15 -5.82 14.94 -25.61
C CYS A 15 -6.52 14.67 -24.26
N LEU A 16 -7.49 15.52 -23.89
CA LEU A 16 -8.28 15.37 -22.67
C LEU A 16 -9.24 14.17 -22.73
N LEU A 17 -9.88 13.92 -23.88
CA LEU A 17 -10.78 12.77 -24.03
C LEU A 17 -10.04 11.43 -24.14
N GLY A 18 -8.86 11.40 -24.78
CA GLY A 18 -8.03 10.19 -24.87
C GLY A 18 -7.50 9.71 -23.51
N SER A 19 -7.23 10.63 -22.57
CA SER A 19 -6.74 10.31 -21.23
C SER A 19 -7.84 9.78 -20.29
N ILE A 20 -9.10 10.21 -20.49
CA ILE A 20 -10.24 9.70 -19.71
C ILE A 20 -10.63 8.28 -20.14
N GLY A 21 -10.53 7.97 -21.44
CA GLY A 21 -10.87 6.64 -21.98
C GLY A 21 -9.96 5.51 -21.50
N ILE A 22 -8.66 5.79 -21.31
CA ILE A 22 -7.67 4.78 -20.87
C ILE A 22 -7.82 4.48 -19.37
N TYR A 23 -8.16 5.47 -18.55
CA TYR A 23 -8.31 5.28 -17.09
C TYR A 23 -9.46 4.33 -16.73
N LYS A 24 -10.53 4.34 -17.54
CA LYS A 24 -11.73 3.49 -17.29
C LYS A 24 -11.57 2.06 -17.78
N TYR A 25 -10.73 1.79 -18.79
CA TYR A 25 -10.57 0.44 -19.36
C TYR A 25 -9.62 -0.45 -18.56
N ILE A 26 -8.68 0.12 -17.80
CA ILE A 26 -7.71 -0.65 -17.01
C ILE A 26 -8.33 -1.14 -15.67
N ASP A 27 -9.44 -0.56 -15.23
CA ASP A 27 -10.07 -0.90 -13.95
C ASP A 27 -10.94 -2.17 -13.99
N THR A 28 -11.25 -2.72 -15.18
CA THR A 28 -12.34 -3.72 -15.34
C THR A 28 -11.90 -5.15 -15.74
N SER A 29 -10.73 -5.67 -15.32
CA SER A 29 -10.47 -7.11 -15.55
C SER A 29 -9.52 -7.86 -14.59
N HIS A 30 -9.22 -7.30 -13.42
CA HIS A 30 -8.64 -8.12 -12.35
C HIS A 30 -9.63 -8.13 -11.18
N LYS A 31 -10.35 -9.25 -11.00
CA LYS A 31 -10.87 -9.61 -9.68
C LYS A 31 -9.64 -9.64 -8.77
N LYS A 32 -9.37 -8.54 -8.06
CA LYS A 32 -8.21 -8.49 -7.17
C LYS A 32 -8.53 -9.41 -6.00
N ASP A 33 -7.91 -10.59 -5.97
CA ASP A 33 -8.03 -11.54 -4.86
C ASP A 33 -7.44 -10.99 -3.54
N PHE A 34 -6.84 -9.80 -3.61
CA PHE A 34 -6.34 -9.01 -2.50
C PHE A 34 -6.80 -7.55 -2.59
N SER A 35 -7.23 -6.97 -1.47
CA SER A 35 -7.42 -5.52 -1.35
C SER A 35 -6.64 -4.98 -0.17
N ILE A 36 -6.19 -3.73 -0.31
CA ILE A 36 -5.58 -2.95 0.75
C ILE A 36 -6.30 -1.62 0.86
N SER A 37 -6.65 -1.23 2.08
CA SER A 37 -7.34 0.03 2.36
C SER A 37 -6.84 0.69 3.62
N ASP A 38 -6.96 2.01 3.67
CA ASP A 38 -6.47 2.80 4.79
C ASP A 38 -7.41 2.71 5.98
N VAL A 39 -6.85 2.57 7.18
CA VAL A 39 -7.62 2.51 8.44
C VAL A 39 -7.25 3.66 9.34
N GLU A 40 -5.95 3.87 9.57
CA GLU A 40 -5.48 4.92 10.46
C GLU A 40 -4.16 5.48 9.95
N TRP A 41 -4.05 6.81 10.02
CA TRP A 41 -2.81 7.53 9.81
C TRP A 41 -2.62 8.53 10.95
N ASN A 42 -1.63 8.27 11.79
CA ASN A 42 -1.24 9.17 12.87
C ASN A 42 0.29 9.20 12.94
N ALA A 43 0.91 9.90 11.99
CA ALA A 43 2.35 9.98 11.90
C ALA A 43 2.85 11.29 11.29
N ASN A 44 4.02 11.71 11.75
CA ASN A 44 4.85 12.70 11.10
C ASN A 44 5.85 11.96 10.18
N ALA A 45 5.63 12.06 8.87
CA ALA A 45 6.45 11.39 7.87
C ALA A 45 7.07 12.41 6.89
N LYS A 46 8.34 12.21 6.55
CA LYS A 46 9.04 12.98 5.51
C LYS A 46 9.38 12.07 4.34
N TRP A 47 9.07 12.54 3.14
CA TRP A 47 9.26 11.80 1.87
C TRP A 47 8.57 10.43 1.92
N TRP A 48 7.37 10.41 2.49
CA TRP A 48 6.52 9.23 2.47
C TRP A 48 6.04 9.00 1.04
N THR A 49 6.23 7.78 0.57
CA THR A 49 5.69 7.29 -0.71
C THR A 49 4.95 6.00 -0.44
N ASP A 50 3.75 5.90 -1.00
CA ASP A 50 2.91 4.70 -0.96
C ASP A 50 2.70 4.26 -2.41
N ASN A 51 3.45 3.25 -2.83
CA ASN A 51 3.37 2.66 -4.19
C ASN A 51 2.58 1.34 -4.15
N SER A 52 1.67 1.21 -3.19
CA SER A 52 0.88 0.00 -3.01
C SER A 52 -0.04 -0.21 -4.21
N SER A 53 0.01 -1.41 -4.77
CA SER A 53 -0.75 -1.78 -5.95
C SER A 53 -0.90 -3.30 -6.02
N GLY A 54 -2.03 -3.75 -6.59
CA GLY A 54 -2.34 -5.18 -6.66
C GLY A 54 -2.24 -5.84 -5.28
N ASN A 55 -1.48 -6.91 -5.17
CA ASN A 55 -1.22 -7.69 -3.96
C ASN A 55 -0.04 -7.20 -3.11
N LYS A 56 0.37 -5.95 -3.30
CA LYS A 56 1.60 -5.41 -2.73
C LYS A 56 1.33 -4.12 -1.95
N TYR A 57 1.77 -4.11 -0.69
CA TYR A 57 1.96 -2.90 0.10
C TYR A 57 3.44 -2.50 -0.03
N ASP A 58 3.74 -1.28 -0.50
CA ASP A 58 5.13 -0.83 -0.74
C ASP A 58 5.27 0.63 -0.33
N VAL A 59 5.85 0.85 0.84
CA VAL A 59 6.07 2.18 1.39
C VAL A 59 7.55 2.46 1.61
N LYS A 60 7.94 3.72 1.36
CA LYS A 60 9.29 4.22 1.62
C LYS A 60 9.21 5.58 2.30
N PHE A 61 10.17 5.86 3.16
CA PHE A 61 10.23 7.12 3.91
C PHE A 61 11.67 7.54 4.22
N LYS A 62 11.90 8.85 4.27
CA LYS A 62 13.15 9.42 4.81
C LYS A 62 13.10 9.53 6.33
N SER A 63 11.95 9.91 6.87
CA SER A 63 11.68 9.96 8.32
C SER A 63 10.26 9.49 8.58
N PHE A 64 10.04 8.75 9.66
CA PHE A 64 8.73 8.28 10.07
C PHE A 64 8.66 8.21 11.60
N ASP A 65 7.73 8.95 12.19
CA ASP A 65 7.44 8.91 13.62
C ASP A 65 5.92 8.87 13.81
N GLY A 66 5.44 7.84 14.50
CA GLY A 66 4.02 7.56 14.66
C GLY A 66 3.62 6.23 14.02
N LYS A 67 2.34 6.14 13.63
CA LYS A 67 1.67 4.90 13.28
C LYS A 67 0.88 5.02 11.98
N SER A 68 0.92 3.95 11.17
CA SER A 68 0.03 3.76 10.02
C SER A 68 -0.59 2.37 10.08
N VAL A 69 -1.91 2.31 9.90
CA VAL A 69 -2.67 1.06 9.88
C VAL A 69 -3.39 0.93 8.54
N LYS A 70 -3.18 -0.21 7.89
CA LYS A 70 -3.89 -0.61 6.68
C LYS A 70 -4.66 -1.90 6.96
N LYS A 71 -5.86 -2.03 6.40
CA LYS A 71 -6.61 -3.27 6.36
C LYS A 71 -6.21 -4.02 5.10
N ILE A 72 -6.06 -5.34 5.22
CA ILE A 72 -5.91 -6.23 4.08
C ILE A 72 -7.06 -7.23 4.06
N ALA A 73 -7.58 -7.50 2.88
CA ALA A 73 -8.57 -8.56 2.67
C ALA A 73 -8.09 -9.48 1.57
N PHE A 74 -8.34 -10.77 1.78
CA PHE A 74 -8.04 -11.83 0.83
C PHE A 74 -9.32 -12.59 0.53
N LYS A 75 -9.44 -13.04 -0.71
CA LYS A 75 -10.53 -13.93 -1.10
C LYS A 75 -10.33 -15.34 -0.55
N GLU A 76 -9.08 -15.82 -0.52
CA GLU A 76 -8.76 -17.13 0.05
C GLU A 76 -8.59 -17.04 1.57
N PRO A 77 -9.09 -18.04 2.33
CA PRO A 77 -8.98 -18.05 3.77
C PRO A 77 -7.56 -18.35 4.24
N ASN A 78 -6.72 -18.98 3.41
CA ASN A 78 -5.33 -19.29 3.73
C ASN A 78 -4.43 -18.63 2.71
N TYR A 79 -3.44 -17.87 3.17
CA TYR A 79 -2.52 -17.16 2.28
C TYR A 79 -1.17 -16.93 2.97
N ALA A 80 -0.15 -16.65 2.18
CA ALA A 80 1.16 -16.29 2.69
C ALA A 80 1.46 -14.82 2.41
N ILE A 81 2.17 -14.17 3.33
CA ILE A 81 2.65 -12.80 3.15
C ILE A 81 4.16 -12.79 3.29
N LYS A 82 4.86 -12.33 2.24
CA LYS A 82 6.26 -11.93 2.32
C LYS A 82 6.35 -10.56 2.96
N ILE A 83 7.21 -10.41 3.96
CA ILE A 83 7.52 -9.17 4.65
C ILE A 83 9.00 -8.88 4.39
N ASP A 84 9.25 -7.75 3.74
CA ASP A 84 10.60 -7.22 3.48
C ASP A 84 10.66 -5.79 4.01
N SER A 85 11.54 -5.52 4.96
CA SER A 85 11.73 -4.20 5.51
C SER A 85 13.19 -3.90 5.73
N ASN A 86 13.54 -2.62 5.70
CA ASN A 86 14.85 -2.14 6.10
C ASN A 86 14.73 -0.77 6.75
N ILE A 87 15.66 -0.45 7.63
CA ILE A 87 15.78 0.84 8.29
C ILE A 87 17.26 1.17 8.55
N LYS A 88 17.64 2.44 8.38
CA LYS A 88 19.02 2.88 8.65
C LYS A 88 19.25 3.17 10.13
N SER A 89 18.29 3.79 10.79
CA SER A 89 18.38 4.15 12.22
C SER A 89 17.00 4.41 12.82
N GLY A 90 16.91 4.37 14.15
CA GLY A 90 15.65 4.47 14.88
C GLY A 90 14.92 3.13 14.95
N ASN A 91 13.67 3.15 15.39
CA ASN A 91 12.87 1.93 15.54
C ASN A 91 11.75 1.88 14.53
N LEU A 92 11.62 0.74 13.85
CA LEU A 92 10.49 0.42 12.97
C LEU A 92 9.90 -0.91 13.43
N ASN A 93 8.63 -0.91 13.81
CA ASN A 93 7.88 -2.09 14.16
C ASN A 93 6.87 -2.40 13.05
N ILE A 94 6.73 -3.68 12.73
CA ILE A 94 5.69 -4.18 11.83
C ILE A 94 4.88 -5.22 12.61
N LYS A 95 3.58 -4.95 12.73
CA LYS A 95 2.62 -5.81 13.42
C LYS A 95 1.51 -6.20 12.47
N ILE A 96 1.19 -7.50 12.41
CA ILE A 96 0.06 -8.03 11.66
C ILE A 96 -0.85 -8.73 12.66
N TYR A 97 -2.13 -8.39 12.63
CA TYR A 97 -3.09 -8.91 13.59
C TYR A 97 -4.46 -9.12 12.95
N ASP A 98 -5.15 -10.10 13.51
CA ASP A 98 -6.52 -10.44 13.21
C ASP A 98 -7.39 -10.14 14.44
N GLY A 99 -8.15 -9.04 14.38
CA GLY A 99 -8.91 -8.53 15.53
C GLY A 99 -8.01 -8.27 16.73
N LYS A 100 -8.09 -9.10 17.78
CA LYS A 100 -7.22 -9.02 18.97
C LYS A 100 -6.00 -9.96 18.90
N LYS A 101 -5.98 -10.92 17.98
CA LYS A 101 -4.91 -11.92 17.87
C LYS A 101 -3.75 -11.35 17.07
N THR A 102 -2.57 -11.27 17.69
CA THR A 102 -1.34 -10.91 16.96
C THR A 102 -0.84 -12.13 16.20
N LEU A 103 -0.60 -11.97 14.89
CA LEU A 103 -0.08 -13.00 13.99
C LEU A 103 1.42 -12.80 13.74
N PHE A 104 1.87 -11.55 13.76
CA PHE A 104 3.26 -11.16 13.58
C PHE A 104 3.53 -9.86 14.33
N ASN A 105 4.71 -9.74 14.93
CA ASN A 105 5.16 -8.52 15.58
C ASN A 105 6.69 -8.55 15.71
N LYS A 106 7.40 -7.83 14.83
CA LYS A 106 8.86 -7.75 14.85
C LYS A 106 9.34 -6.36 14.48
N ASN A 107 10.57 -6.06 14.92
CA ASN A 107 11.23 -4.78 14.70
C ASN A 107 12.33 -4.90 13.63
N GLY A 108 12.57 -3.79 12.93
CA GLY A 108 13.79 -3.55 12.16
C GLY A 108 13.75 -4.07 10.72
N THR A 109 14.90 -4.57 10.28
CA THR A 109 15.13 -5.14 8.95
C THR A 109 14.68 -6.60 8.95
N LEU A 110 13.79 -6.96 8.04
CA LEU A 110 13.13 -8.26 7.99
C LEU A 110 13.14 -8.79 6.56
N ASP A 111 13.30 -10.11 6.41
CA ASP A 111 13.00 -10.87 5.19
C ASP A 111 12.34 -12.17 5.63
N GLU A 112 11.04 -12.11 5.89
CA GLU A 112 10.28 -13.22 6.47
C GLU A 112 9.02 -13.51 5.64
N THR A 113 8.57 -14.76 5.67
CA THR A 113 7.28 -15.14 5.10
C THR A 113 6.44 -15.77 6.19
N ILE A 114 5.25 -15.24 6.41
CA ILE A 114 4.28 -15.81 7.34
C ILE A 114 3.12 -16.43 6.58
N ARG A 115 2.52 -17.47 7.16
CA ARG A 115 1.27 -18.05 6.69
C ARG A 115 0.14 -17.61 7.62
N ILE A 116 -0.95 -17.13 7.03
CA ILE A 116 -2.14 -16.70 7.75
C ILE A 116 -3.29 -17.61 7.35
N SER A 117 -3.93 -18.19 8.36
CA SER A 117 -5.19 -18.90 8.24
C SER A 117 -6.29 -18.05 8.85
N ASN A 118 -7.06 -17.39 8.00
CA ASN A 118 -8.20 -16.55 8.34
C ASN A 118 -9.52 -17.30 8.09
N THR A 119 -9.72 -18.40 8.81
CA THR A 119 -10.93 -19.22 8.71
C THR A 119 -12.19 -18.49 9.18
N ASP A 120 -12.02 -17.48 10.03
CA ASP A 120 -13.12 -16.72 10.64
C ASP A 120 -13.51 -15.47 9.83
N ASN A 121 -12.89 -15.27 8.65
CA ASN A 121 -13.08 -14.11 7.77
C ASN A 121 -12.98 -12.76 8.51
N LYS A 122 -12.12 -12.69 9.53
CA LYS A 122 -11.94 -11.49 10.31
C LYS A 122 -11.01 -10.52 9.59
N GLU A 123 -11.08 -9.25 9.96
CA GLU A 123 -10.30 -8.20 9.32
C GLU A 123 -8.84 -8.26 9.76
N VAL A 124 -7.96 -8.65 8.84
CA VAL A 124 -6.51 -8.61 9.08
C VAL A 124 -6.00 -7.19 8.84
N LYS A 125 -5.20 -6.69 9.77
CA LYS A 125 -4.60 -5.36 9.72
C LYS A 125 -3.08 -5.46 9.77
N ILE A 126 -2.45 -4.59 8.99
CA ILE A 126 -1.03 -4.31 9.04
C ILE A 126 -0.87 -2.96 9.74
N GLU A 127 -0.09 -2.94 10.79
CA GLU A 127 0.31 -1.74 11.50
C GLU A 127 1.81 -1.59 11.40
N ILE A 128 2.25 -0.43 10.93
CA ILE A 128 3.64 -0.03 11.01
C ILE A 128 3.77 1.11 12.00
N THR A 129 4.76 1.02 12.88
CA THR A 129 5.05 2.05 13.87
C THR A 129 6.51 2.46 13.78
N GLY A 130 6.75 3.74 13.60
CA GLY A 130 8.07 4.35 13.61
C GLY A 130 8.27 5.13 14.90
N LYS A 131 9.47 5.04 15.48
CA LYS A 131 9.94 5.97 16.51
C LYS A 131 11.30 6.48 16.07
N GLU A 132 11.34 7.75 15.68
CA GLU A 132 12.51 8.37 15.05
C GLU A 132 13.09 7.55 13.89
N ALA A 133 12.24 6.84 13.14
CA ALA A 133 12.65 5.91 12.10
C ALA A 133 13.17 6.67 10.87
N LYS A 134 14.36 6.31 10.37
CA LYS A 134 15.00 7.05 9.25
C LYS A 134 15.47 6.14 8.13
N GLY A 135 15.26 6.62 6.90
CA GLY A 135 15.72 6.00 5.67
C GLY A 135 15.24 4.55 5.51
N GLY A 136 13.95 4.32 5.69
CA GLY A 136 13.38 2.98 5.73
C GLY A 136 12.38 2.69 4.62
N TYR A 137 12.09 1.41 4.46
CA TYR A 137 11.00 0.93 3.63
C TYR A 137 10.31 -0.26 4.31
N VAL A 138 9.04 -0.45 3.96
CA VAL A 138 8.26 -1.64 4.33
C VAL A 138 7.55 -2.14 3.08
N LYS A 139 7.75 -3.41 2.77
CA LYS A 139 7.11 -4.10 1.66
C LYS A 139 6.42 -5.33 2.19
N LEU A 140 5.14 -5.46 1.90
CA LEU A 140 4.41 -6.71 2.09
C LEU A 140 3.87 -7.15 0.74
N LYS A 141 4.13 -8.41 0.38
CA LYS A 141 3.60 -9.02 -0.84
C LYS A 141 2.84 -10.26 -0.47
N ALA A 142 1.57 -10.30 -0.82
CA ALA A 142 0.82 -11.53 -0.71
C ALA A 142 1.21 -12.52 -1.81
N MET A 143 1.29 -13.79 -1.45
CA MET A 143 1.63 -14.89 -2.36
C MET A 143 0.41 -15.77 -2.63
#